data_AF-A0AA45B6S6-F1
#
_entry.id   AF-A0AA45B6S6-F1
#
_cell.length_a   1.000
_cell.length_b   1.000
_cell.length_c   1.000
_cell.angle_alpha   90.00
_cell.angle_beta   90.00
_cell.angle_gamma   90.00
#
_symmetry.space_group_name_H-M   'P 1'
#
loop_
_entity.id
_entity.type
_entity.pdbx_description
1 polymer ?
#
loop_
_entity_poly.entity_id
_entity_poly.type
_entity_poly.pdbx_seq_one_letter_code
_entity_poly.pdbx_strand_id
1 'polypeptide(L)' 'STILTSNLPFSQWSKSFADDVTLTAAMLDRLLHHCHVVQISGESYRLKDKKRVGIQPQIES' A
#
# COMPACT_ATOMS: atom_id res chain seq x y z
N SER A 1 -0.89 18.94 7.14
CA SER A 1 -1.29 17.52 7.06
C SER A 1 -0.74 16.90 5.79
N THR A 2 -0.36 15.63 5.88
CA THR A 2 0.18 14.85 4.74
C THR A 2 -0.68 13.61 4.58
N ILE A 3 -1.02 13.25 3.34
CA ILE A 3 -1.71 12.01 3.01
C ILE A 3 -0.70 11.10 2.31
N LEU A 4 -0.62 9.86 2.77
CA LEU A 4 0.27 8.85 2.20
C LEU A 4 -0.54 7.59 1.88
N THR A 5 -0.33 7.05 0.69
CA THR A 5 -0.93 5.79 0.25
C THR A 5 0.17 4.78 -0.03
N SER A 6 0.03 3.57 0.49
CA SER A 6 0.96 2.46 0.25
C SER A 6 0.19 1.20 -0.10
N ASN A 7 0.69 0.45 -1.08
CA ASN A 7 0.23 -0.90 -1.39
C ASN A 7 0.98 -1.99 -0.60
N LEU A 8 1.98 -1.61 0.21
CA LEU A 8 2.75 -2.49 1.06
C LEU A 8 2.42 -2.27 2.54
N PRO A 9 2.37 -3.34 3.36
CA PRO A 9 2.28 -3.20 4.80
C PRO A 9 3.58 -2.61 5.38
N PHE A 10 3.49 -1.92 6.52
CA PHE A 10 4.64 -1.26 7.16
C PHE A 10 5.81 -2.21 7.45
N SER A 11 5.54 -3.49 7.72
CA SER A 11 6.58 -4.51 7.94
C SER A 11 7.48 -4.75 6.74
N GLN A 12 7.07 -4.36 5.53
CA GLN A 12 7.83 -4.52 4.30
C GLN A 12 8.55 -3.23 3.87
N TRP A 13 8.38 -2.14 4.61
CA TRP A 13 8.92 -0.83 4.22
C TRP A 13 10.44 -0.76 4.30
N SER A 14 11.09 -1.53 5.18
CA SER A 14 12.56 -1.55 5.24
C SER A 14 13.18 -1.88 3.89
N LYS A 15 12.60 -2.83 3.16
CA LYS A 15 13.04 -3.20 1.80
C LYS A 15 12.92 -2.05 0.81
N SER A 16 11.92 -1.17 0.99
CA SER A 16 11.76 0.03 0.17
C SER A 16 12.74 1.15 0.53
N PHE A 17 13.21 1.16 1.78
CA PHE A 17 14.20 2.12 2.30
C PHE A 17 15.59 1.50 2.42
N ALA A 18 16.05 0.86 1.34
CA ALA A 18 17.40 0.29 1.22
C ALA A 18 17.77 -0.74 2.31
N ASP A 19 16.78 -1.52 2.77
CA ASP A 19 16.89 -2.47 3.87
C ASP A 19 17.32 -1.83 5.22
N ASP A 20 17.20 -0.51 5.36
CA ASP A 20 17.51 0.20 6.60
C ASP A 20 16.30 0.18 7.56
N VAL A 21 16.36 -0.77 8.49
CA VAL A 21 15.36 -0.94 9.54
C VAL A 21 15.33 0.26 10.49
N THR A 22 16.48 0.87 10.79
CA THR A 22 16.59 1.98 11.74
C THR A 22 15.93 3.23 11.19
N LEU A 23 16.24 3.56 9.93
CA LEU A 23 15.61 4.67 9.22
C LEU A 23 14.09 4.48 9.11
N THR A 24 13.67 3.26 8.73
CA THR A 24 12.25 2.93 8.57
C THR A 24 11.51 3.06 9.89
N ALA A 25 12.07 2.56 10.99
CA ALA A 25 11.46 2.67 12.32
C ALA A 25 11.33 4.14 12.75
N ALA A 26 12.37 4.96 12.59
CA ALA A 26 12.33 6.38 12.94
C ALA A 26 11.35 7.18 12.06
N MET A 27 11.19 6.81 10.79
CA MET A 27 10.19 7.39 9.90
C MET A 27 8.77 7.00 10.31
N LEU A 28 8.53 5.71 10.56
CA LEU A 28 7.24 5.19 11.01
C LEU A 28 6.82 5.80 12.34
N ASP A 29 7.75 5.96 13.29
CA ASP A 29 7.48 6.62 14.56
C ASP A 29 6.86 8.01 14.36
N ARG A 30 7.50 8.85 13.53
CA ARG A 30 6.99 10.20 13.22
C ARG A 30 5.68 10.19 12.45
N LEU A 31 5.52 9.28 11.49
CA LEU A 31 4.30 9.18 10.68
C LEU A 31 3.12 8.69 11.51
N LEU A 32 3.34 7.74 12.41
CA LEU A 32 2.29 7.08 13.18
C LEU A 32 1.90 7.85 14.44
N HIS A 33 2.75 8.74 14.96
CA HIS A 33 2.52 9.51 16.18
C HIS A 33 1.18 10.28 16.17
N HIS A 34 0.79 10.85 15.02
CA HIS A 34 -0.46 11.60 14.87
C HIS A 34 -1.17 11.31 13.53
N CYS A 35 -1.34 10.03 13.18
CA CYS A 35 -2.08 9.66 11.97
C CYS A 35 -3.37 8.90 12.25
N HIS A 36 -4.21 8.86 11.22
CA HIS A 36 -5.29 7.90 11.12
C HIS A 36 -4.95 6.90 10.01
N VAL A 37 -4.77 5.64 10.39
CA VAL A 37 -4.51 4.56 9.43
C VAL A 37 -5.84 4.05 8.90
N VAL A 38 -6.05 4.15 7.59
CA VAL A 38 -7.20 3.56 6.90
C VAL A 38 -6.72 2.38 6.09
N GLN A 39 -7.15 1.17 6.47
CA GLN A 39 -6.87 -0.04 5.71
C GLN A 39 -7.91 -0.18 4.59
N ILE A 40 -7.42 -0.28 3.35
CA ILE A 40 -8.26 -0.42 2.17
C ILE A 40 -8.17 -1.86 1.68
N SER A 41 -9.31 -2.52 1.56
CA SER A 41 -9.43 -3.88 1.05
C SER A 41 -10.53 -3.96 -0.01
N GLY A 42 -10.44 -4.96 -0.89
CA GLY A 42 -11.40 -5.20 -1.96
C GLY A 42 -10.76 -5.36 -3.33
N GLU A 43 -11.59 -5.67 -4.32
CA GLU A 43 -11.14 -5.83 -5.71
C GLU A 43 -10.65 -4.51 -6.30
N SER A 44 -9.62 -4.59 -7.15
CA SER A 44 -9.10 -3.44 -7.91
C SER A 44 -10.21 -2.79 -8.74
N TYR A 45 -10.41 -1.49 -8.55
CA TYR A 45 -11.39 -0.72 -9.30
C TYR A 45 -11.13 -0.78 -10.82
N ARG A 46 -9.84 -0.74 -11.22
CA ARG A 46 -9.42 -0.90 -12.63
C ARG A 46 -9.88 -2.23 -13.23
N LEU A 47 -9.97 -3.28 -12.41
CA LEU A 47 -10.44 -4.58 -12.83
C LEU A 47 -11.95 -4.63 -12.99
N LYS A 48 -12.70 -3.89 -12.16
CA LYS A 48 -14.16 -3.77 -12.29
C LYS A 48 -14.54 -3.12 -13.63
N ASP A 49 -13.83 -2.10 -14.06
CA ASP A 49 -14.07 -1.49 -15.37
C ASP A 49 -13.70 -2.44 -16.51
N LYS A 50 -12.59 -3.19 -16.40
CA LYS A 50 -12.24 -4.23 -17.39
C LYS A 50 -13.30 -5.34 -17.50
N LYS A 51 -13.86 -5.80 -16.37
CA LYS A 51 -14.99 -6.73 -16.32
C LYS A 51 -16.23 -6.14 -17.02
N ARG A 52 -16.50 -4.83 -16.88
CA ARG A 52 -17.63 -4.14 -17.56
C ARG A 52 -17.47 -4.09 -19.08
N VAL A 53 -16.25 -3.94 -19.61
CA VAL A 53 -15.96 -3.99 -21.05
C VAL A 53 -15.73 -5.41 -21.59
N GLY A 54 -15.98 -6.45 -20.78
CA GLY A 54 -15.87 -7.86 -21.21
C GLY A 54 -14.43 -8.38 -21.30
N ILE A 55 -13.44 -7.62 -20.82
CA ILE A 55 -12.04 -8.05 -20.79
C ILE A 55 -11.84 -8.85 -19.50
N GLN A 56 -11.91 -10.18 -19.59
CA GLN A 56 -11.56 -11.05 -18.47
C GLN A 56 -10.06 -10.96 -18.20
N PRO A 57 -9.64 -10.50 -17.01
CA PRO A 57 -8.23 -10.55 -16.64
C PRO A 57 -7.80 -12.01 -16.55
N GLN A 58 -6.75 -12.36 -17.30
CA GLN A 58 -6.02 -13.61 -17.07
C GLN A 58 -5.39 -13.48 -15.67
N ILE A 59 -5.94 -14.19 -14.70
CA ILE A 59 -5.29 -14.35 -13.39
C ILE A 59 -4.17 -15.35 -13.67
N GLU A 60 -2.93 -14.89 -13.81
CA GLU A 60 -1.79 -15.80 -13.83
C GLU A 60 -1.69 -16.47 -12.45
N SER A 61 -1.85 -17.80 -12.48
CA SER A 61 -1.83 -18.72 -11.34
C SER A 61 -0.46 -18.83 -10.67
#